data_AF-A0A959KQ31-F1
#
_entry.id   AF-A0A959KQ31-F1
#
_cell.length_a   1.000
_cell.length_b   1.000
_cell.length_c   1.000
_cell.angle_alpha   90.00
_cell.angle_beta   90.00
_cell.angle_gamma   90.00
#
_symmetry.space_group_name_H-M   'P 1'
#
loop_
_entity.id
_entity.type
_entity.pdbx_description
1 polymer ?
#
loop_
_entity_poly.entity_id
_entity_poly.type
_entity_poly.pdbx_seq_one_letter_code
_entity_poly.pdbx_strand_id
1 'polypeptide(L)'
;EVREITKHQTTYRQVFKDQAGVIWVASNFGIIKIVRSRRLFSTYLSGGNSYCSSGFCSMRGIAEDPAGNLYFSYYNSIHQLDRTTGELRPLFRQNDFVHAPFGLAYYRQALITGNGLRIDLKTLQV
;
A
#
# COMPACT_ATOMS: atom_id res chain seq x y z
N GLU A 1 -22.53 -13.79 -1.06
CA GLU A 1 -23.44 -12.60 -0.97
C GLU A 1 -24.55 -12.82 0.05
N VAL A 2 -25.28 -11.79 0.53
CA VAL A 2 -26.30 -11.87 1.62
C VAL A 2 -27.27 -13.07 1.53
N ARG A 3 -27.57 -13.55 0.31
CA ARG A 3 -28.37 -14.76 0.08
C ARG A 3 -27.79 -16.05 0.69
N GLU A 4 -26.48 -16.17 0.86
CA GLU A 4 -25.82 -17.37 1.40
C GLU A 4 -26.05 -17.57 2.90
N ILE A 5 -26.29 -16.48 3.63
CA ILE A 5 -26.50 -16.49 5.09
C ILE A 5 -27.98 -16.49 5.49
N THR A 6 -28.89 -16.25 4.54
CA THR A 6 -30.33 -16.31 4.74
C THR A 6 -30.88 -17.58 4.09
N LYS A 7 -31.26 -18.59 4.87
CA LYS A 7 -31.95 -19.79 4.35
C LYS A 7 -33.32 -19.40 3.76
N HIS A 8 -33.86 -20.27 2.88
CA HIS A 8 -34.99 -20.03 1.95
C HIS A 8 -36.01 -18.97 2.35
N GLN A 9 -36.39 -18.11 1.38
CA GLN A 9 -37.34 -16.99 1.49
C GLN A 9 -37.28 -16.25 2.83
N THR A 10 -36.47 -15.20 2.86
CA THR A 10 -36.51 -14.22 3.95
C THR A 10 -37.25 -12.96 3.49
N THR A 11 -38.05 -12.38 4.38
CA THR A 11 -38.61 -11.04 4.18
C THR A 11 -37.73 -10.05 4.92
N TYR A 12 -37.25 -9.03 4.20
CA TYR A 12 -36.55 -7.90 4.80
C TYR A 12 -37.58 -6.84 5.19
N ARG A 13 -37.59 -6.45 6.47
CA ARG A 13 -38.58 -5.52 7.03
C ARG A 13 -38.12 -4.08 7.00
N GLN A 14 -36.83 -3.87 7.28
CA GLN A 14 -36.24 -2.54 7.38
C GLN A 14 -34.76 -2.59 7.05
N VAL A 15 -34.29 -1.54 6.39
CA VAL A 15 -32.87 -1.25 6.22
C VAL A 15 -32.58 0.03 7.00
N PHE A 16 -31.58 -0.03 7.87
CA PHE A 16 -31.12 1.10 8.67
C PHE A 16 -29.62 1.28 8.50
N LYS A 17 -29.17 2.51 8.30
CA LYS A 17 -27.75 2.86 8.25
C LYS A 17 -27.41 3.62 9.52
N ASP A 18 -26.47 3.12 10.31
CA ASP A 18 -26.02 3.83 11.49
C ASP A 18 -25.05 4.98 11.15
N GLN A 19 -24.68 5.75 12.17
CA GLN A 19 -23.76 6.89 12.02
C GLN A 19 -22.35 6.46 11.60
N ALA A 20 -21.93 5.23 11.91
CA ALA A 20 -20.67 4.66 11.48
C ALA A 20 -20.70 4.15 10.02
N GLY A 21 -21.87 4.22 9.37
CA GLY A 21 -22.06 3.78 7.99
C GLY A 21 -22.22 2.28 7.82
N VAL A 22 -22.45 1.54 8.91
CA VAL A 22 -22.84 0.13 8.87
C VAL A 22 -24.29 0.03 8.46
N ILE A 23 -24.59 -0.95 7.59
CA ILE A 23 -25.95 -1.24 7.16
C ILE A 23 -26.50 -2.39 8.01
N TRP A 24 -27.66 -2.17 8.60
CA TRP A 24 -28.39 -3.12 9.42
C TRP A 24 -29.69 -3.49 8.70
N VAL A 25 -29.96 -4.79 8.52
CA VAL A 25 -31.18 -5.27 7.87
C VAL A 25 -31.96 -6.12 8.85
N ALA A 26 -33.17 -5.68 9.18
CA ALA A 26 -34.12 -6.47 9.96
C ALA A 26 -34.79 -7.50 9.05
N SER A 27 -34.73 -8.77 9.45
CA SER A 27 -35.32 -9.89 8.72
C SER A 27 -36.16 -10.78 9.63
N ASN A 28 -36.97 -11.66 9.06
CA ASN A 28 -37.74 -12.64 9.82
C ASN A 28 -36.86 -13.65 10.61
N PHE A 29 -35.54 -13.67 10.37
CA PHE A 29 -34.59 -14.55 11.05
C PHE A 29 -33.59 -13.77 11.93
N GLY A 30 -33.87 -12.50 12.23
CA GLY A 30 -33.01 -11.63 13.05
C GLY A 30 -32.36 -10.50 12.26
N ILE A 31 -31.24 -9.99 12.78
CA ILE A 31 -30.54 -8.81 12.23
C ILE A 31 -29.32 -9.23 11.41
N ILE A 32 -29.25 -8.73 10.18
CA ILE A 32 -28.08 -8.87 9.32
C ILE A 32 -27.24 -7.60 9.41
N LYS A 33 -25.98 -7.72 9.82
CA LYS A 33 -25.00 -6.63 9.85
C LYS A 33 -24.15 -6.67 8.59
N ILE A 34 -24.22 -5.62 7.78
CA ILE A 34 -23.45 -5.47 6.55
C ILE A 34 -22.46 -4.33 6.77
N VAL A 35 -21.19 -4.68 6.94
CA VAL A 35 -20.08 -3.72 7.00
C VAL A 35 -19.48 -3.57 5.61
N ARG A 36 -19.38 -2.34 5.12
CA ARG A 36 -18.58 -2.06 3.93
C ARG A 36 -17.11 -2.07 4.38
N SER A 37 -16.47 -3.24 4.43
CA SER A 37 -15.02 -3.24 4.59
C SER A 37 -14.43 -2.64 3.32
N ARG A 38 -14.13 -1.33 3.35
CA ARG A 38 -13.10 -0.78 2.47
C ARG A 38 -11.87 -1.64 2.70
N ARG A 39 -11.16 -1.98 1.64
CA ARG A 39 -9.89 -2.70 1.73
C ARG A 39 -8.99 -1.94 2.72
N LEU A 40 -8.93 -2.41 3.97
CA LEU A 40 -8.30 -1.67 5.08
C LEU A 40 -6.79 -1.62 4.92
N PHE A 41 -6.25 -2.61 4.21
CA PHE A 41 -4.83 -2.78 3.97
C PHE A 41 -4.61 -3.06 2.50
N SER A 42 -3.61 -2.41 1.93
CA SER A 42 -3.09 -2.70 0.60
C SER A 42 -1.69 -3.28 0.75
N THR A 43 -1.38 -4.26 -0.09
CA THR A 43 -0.05 -4.85 -0.17
C THR A 43 0.59 -4.42 -1.48
N TYR A 44 1.84 -3.96 -1.41
CA TYR A 44 2.64 -3.63 -2.57
C TYR A 44 3.81 -4.63 -2.64
N LEU A 45 4.19 -5.04 -3.86
CA LEU A 45 5.30 -6.00 -4.11
C LEU A 45 5.11 -7.40 -3.47
N SER A 46 3.87 -7.83 -3.22
CA SER A 46 3.55 -9.10 -2.55
C SER A 46 3.87 -10.37 -3.35
N GLY A 47 4.46 -10.27 -4.55
CA GLY A 47 4.94 -11.41 -5.35
C GLY A 47 6.37 -11.21 -5.86
N GLY A 48 7.09 -10.24 -5.29
CA GLY A 48 8.40 -9.82 -5.78
C GLY A 48 8.33 -8.99 -7.07
N ASN A 49 9.49 -8.69 -7.62
CA ASN A 49 9.68 -8.06 -8.94
C ASN A 49 11.08 -8.42 -9.48
N SER A 50 11.47 -7.84 -10.62
CA SER A 50 12.79 -8.05 -11.22
C SER A 50 13.97 -7.70 -10.32
N TYR A 51 13.76 -6.82 -9.32
CA TYR A 51 14.79 -6.40 -8.35
C TYR A 51 14.75 -7.21 -7.04
N CYS A 52 13.73 -8.05 -6.82
CA CYS A 52 13.60 -8.96 -5.69
C CYS A 52 13.03 -10.33 -6.16
N SER A 53 13.88 -11.09 -6.85
CA SER A 53 13.52 -12.35 -7.52
C SER A 53 13.20 -13.51 -6.59
N SER A 54 13.53 -13.42 -5.30
CA SER A 54 13.18 -14.42 -4.28
C SER A 54 11.69 -14.44 -3.89
N GLY A 55 10.86 -13.63 -4.56
CA GLY A 55 9.43 -13.50 -4.27
C GLY A 55 9.10 -12.56 -3.09
N PHE A 56 10.13 -12.04 -2.40
CA PHE A 56 9.96 -11.14 -1.27
C PHE A 56 10.90 -9.94 -1.37
N CYS A 57 10.32 -8.74 -1.50
CA CYS A 57 11.04 -7.47 -1.37
C CYS A 57 11.15 -7.12 0.13
N SER A 58 12.30 -7.41 0.75
CA SER A 58 12.55 -7.06 2.16
C SER A 58 12.72 -5.55 2.32
N MET A 59 11.62 -4.89 2.67
CA MET A 59 11.54 -3.44 2.83
C MET A 59 12.41 -2.96 3.99
N ARG A 60 13.12 -1.84 3.78
CA ARG A 60 14.12 -1.28 4.69
C ARG A 60 13.81 0.16 5.09
N GLY A 61 13.33 0.97 4.15
CA GLY A 61 13.07 2.38 4.40
C GLY A 61 11.84 2.88 3.67
N ILE A 62 11.27 3.95 4.22
CA ILE A 62 10.19 4.72 3.62
C ILE A 62 10.49 6.20 3.82
N ALA A 63 10.31 7.00 2.78
CA ALA A 63 10.40 8.45 2.85
C ALA A 63 9.28 9.09 2.04
N GLU A 64 8.85 10.28 2.46
CA GLU A 64 7.92 11.13 1.72
C GLU A 64 8.60 12.48 1.46
N ASP A 65 8.45 13.02 0.24
CA ASP A 65 8.85 14.39 -0.05
C ASP A 65 7.70 15.40 0.21
N PRO A 66 7.96 16.72 0.22
CA PRO A 66 6.92 17.73 0.43
C PRO A 66 5.83 17.78 -0.65
N ALA A 67 6.04 17.16 -1.81
CA ALA A 67 5.02 17.02 -2.86
C ALA A 67 4.14 15.77 -2.64
N GLY A 68 4.43 14.96 -1.61
CA GLY A 68 3.73 13.72 -1.30
C GLY A 68 4.23 12.52 -2.11
N ASN A 69 5.38 12.59 -2.77
CA ASN A 69 5.92 11.39 -3.41
C ASN A 69 6.41 10.43 -2.34
N LEU A 70 5.94 9.18 -2.40
CA LEU A 70 6.35 8.13 -1.48
C LEU A 70 7.45 7.28 -2.13
N TYR A 71 8.54 7.09 -1.39
CA TYR A 71 9.69 6.31 -1.78
C TYR A 71 9.89 5.17 -0.81
N PHE A 72 10.22 4.00 -1.34
CA PHE A 72 10.39 2.79 -0.57
C PHE A 72 11.70 2.13 -0.96
N SER A 73 12.53 1.83 0.03
CA SER A 73 13.80 1.13 -0.19
C SER A 73 13.71 -0.31 0.26
N TYR A 74 14.37 -1.19 -0.48
CA TYR A 74 14.64 -2.59 -0.13
C TYR A 74 16.04 -2.95 -0.63
N TYR A 75 16.50 -4.17 -0.35
CA TYR A 75 17.93 -4.53 -0.52
C TYR A 75 18.61 -4.05 -1.80
N ASN A 76 17.90 -4.11 -2.93
CA ASN A 76 18.50 -3.92 -4.25
C ASN A 76 17.91 -2.72 -5.00
N SER A 77 17.05 -1.90 -4.39
CA SER A 77 16.44 -0.79 -5.11
C SER A 77 15.71 0.20 -4.21
N ILE A 78 15.44 1.38 -4.79
CA ILE A 78 14.48 2.36 -4.29
C ILE A 78 13.40 2.49 -5.35
N HIS A 79 12.14 2.42 -4.93
CA HIS A 79 10.99 2.58 -5.81
C HIS A 79 10.11 3.73 -5.34
N GLN A 80 9.54 4.46 -6.29
CA GLN A 80 8.54 5.50 -6.07
C GLN A 80 7.15 4.95 -6.33
N LEU A 81 6.17 5.30 -5.49
CA LEU A 81 4.77 4.95 -5.73
C LEU A 81 4.14 5.92 -6.74
N ASP A 82 3.68 5.39 -7.86
CA ASP A 82 2.73 6.08 -8.74
C ASP A 82 1.37 6.09 -8.05
N ARG A 83 0.96 7.24 -7.51
CA ARG A 83 -0.32 7.40 -6.80
C ARG A 83 -1.54 7.25 -7.73
N THR A 84 -1.36 7.38 -9.04
CA THR A 84 -2.46 7.24 -10.02
C THR A 84 -2.75 5.78 -10.30
N THR A 85 -1.70 4.98 -10.52
CA THR A 85 -1.85 3.55 -10.86
C THR A 85 -1.79 2.64 -9.64
N GLY A 86 -1.20 3.11 -8.53
CA GLY A 86 -0.89 2.29 -7.36
C GLY A 86 0.32 1.38 -7.54
N GLU A 87 1.13 1.58 -8.59
CA GLU A 87 2.31 0.76 -8.86
C GLU A 87 3.59 1.36 -8.27
N LEU A 88 4.52 0.50 -7.87
CA LEU A 88 5.87 0.92 -7.48
C LEU A 88 6.79 0.85 -8.68
N ARG A 89 7.42 1.97 -9.02
CA ARG A 89 8.35 2.08 -10.15
C ARG A 89 9.77 2.30 -9.65
N PRO A 90 10.79 1.66 -10.28
CA PRO A 90 12.17 1.85 -9.89
C PRO A 90 12.58 3.31 -10.07
N LEU A 91 13.21 3.88 -9.05
CA LEU A 91 13.72 5.26 -9.09
C LEU A 91 14.93 5.37 -10.04
N PHE A 92 15.68 4.27 -10.18
CA PHE A 92 16.87 4.16 -11.04
C PHE A 92 16.64 3.10 -12.11
N ARG A 93 17.09 3.36 -13.34
CA ARG A 93 16.93 2.40 -14.45
C ARG A 93 17.77 1.14 -14.27
N GLN A 94 18.95 1.26 -13.67
CA GLN A 94 19.85 0.16 -13.39
C GLN A 94 19.96 -0.08 -11.89
N ASN A 95 20.38 -1.28 -11.52
CA ASN A 95 20.64 -1.60 -10.12
C ASN A 95 22.00 -1.01 -9.72
N ASP A 96 21.99 0.27 -9.36
CA ASP A 96 23.19 1.02 -9.01
C ASP A 96 23.63 0.78 -7.55
N PHE A 97 22.81 0.09 -6.75
CA PHE A 97 23.07 -0.12 -5.32
C PHE A 97 23.69 -1.50 -5.08
N VAL A 98 25.02 -1.52 -4.97
CA VAL A 98 25.79 -2.69 -4.52
C VAL A 98 25.69 -2.87 -2.99
N HIS A 99 25.26 -1.82 -2.27
CA HIS A 99 25.02 -1.85 -0.83
C HIS A 99 23.62 -1.34 -0.48
N ALA A 100 22.88 -2.18 0.23
CA ALA A 100 21.46 -1.98 0.51
C ALA A 100 21.20 -0.72 1.37
N PRO A 101 20.31 0.18 0.95
CA PRO A 101 19.83 1.27 1.80
C PRO A 101 18.97 0.71 2.95
N PHE A 102 19.54 0.62 4.15
CA PHE A 102 18.86 0.11 5.36
C PHE A 102 17.71 0.99 5.85
N GLY A 103 17.71 2.26 5.46
CA GLY A 103 16.69 3.25 5.79
C GLY A 103 16.65 4.29 4.70
N LEU A 104 15.59 5.09 4.70
CA LEU A 104 15.39 6.18 3.76
C LEU A 104 14.82 7.36 4.53
N ALA A 105 15.39 8.53 4.33
CA ALA A 105 14.88 9.79 4.85
C ALA A 105 14.88 10.83 3.73
N TYR A 106 13.93 11.75 3.77
CA TYR A 106 13.95 12.91 2.88
C TYR A 106 14.65 14.09 3.57
N TYR A 107 15.56 14.76 2.87
CA TYR A 107 16.16 16.02 3.31
C TYR A 107 16.57 16.89 2.12
N ARG A 108 16.06 18.13 2.05
CA ARG A 108 16.44 19.16 1.06
C ARG A 108 16.58 18.62 -0.38
N GLN A 109 15.45 18.18 -0.94
CA GLN A 109 15.36 17.62 -2.31
C GLN A 109 16.23 16.38 -2.55
N ALA A 110 16.65 15.69 -1.49
CA ALA A 110 17.40 14.46 -1.60
C ALA A 110 16.84 13.37 -0.70
N LEU A 111 17.10 12.13 -1.10
CA LEU A 111 16.95 10.97 -0.24
C LEU A 111 18.28 10.67 0.43
N ILE A 112 18.26 10.57 1.76
CA ILE A 112 19.38 10.13 2.58
C ILE A 112 19.18 8.67 2.89
N THR A 113 20.13 7.84 2.50
CA THR A 113 20.09 6.41 2.78
C THR A 113 20.69 6.11 4.15
N GLY A 114 20.28 5.00 4.78
CA GLY A 114 20.80 4.58 6.09
C GLY A 114 22.32 4.30 6.12
N ASN A 115 22.96 4.14 4.95
CA ASN A 115 24.42 4.03 4.81
C ASN A 115 25.09 5.37 4.43
N GLY A 116 24.39 6.50 4.50
CA GLY A 116 24.95 7.84 4.39
C GLY A 116 25.04 8.41 2.97
N LEU A 117 24.45 7.78 1.95
CA LEU A 117 24.41 8.30 0.60
C LEU A 117 23.34 9.38 0.46
N ARG A 118 23.58 10.39 -0.38
CA ARG A 118 22.64 11.49 -0.66
C ARG A 118 22.23 11.46 -2.13
N ILE A 119 21.06 10.91 -2.40
CA ILE A 119 20.49 10.86 -3.74
C ILE A 119 19.74 12.17 -4.02
N ASP A 120 20.24 12.98 -4.94
CA ASP A 120 19.53 14.16 -5.42
C ASP A 120 18.30 13.76 -6.26
N LEU A 121 17.10 14.19 -5.87
CA LEU A 121 15.86 13.78 -6.56
C LEU A 121 15.66 14.48 -7.92
N LYS A 122 16.40 15.55 -8.22
CA LYS A 122 16.32 16.25 -9.49
C LYS A 122 17.26 15.65 -10.53
N THR A 123 18.48 15.31 -10.13
CA THR A 123 19.51 14.77 -11.04
C THR A 123 19.64 13.25 -10.99
N LEU A 124 19.09 12.60 -9.95
CA LEU A 124 19.27 11.19 -9.61
C LEU A 124 20.75 10.80 -9.44
N GLN A 125 21.59 11.75 -9.02
CA GLN A 125 22.98 11.49 -8.65
C GLN A 125 23.12 11.20 -7.16
N VAL A 126 24.02 10.29 -6.82
CA VAL A 126 24.33 9.82 -5.45
C VAL A 126 25.46 10.63 -4.83
#